data_AF-A0A923U2R0-F1
#
_entry.id   AF-A0A923U2R0-F1
#
_cell.length_a   1.000
_cell.length_b   1.000
_cell.length_c   1.000
_cell.angle_alpha   90.00
_cell.angle_beta   90.00
_cell.angle_gamma   90.00
#
_symmetry.space_group_name_H-M   'P 1'
#
loop_
_entity.id
_entity.type
_entity.pdbx_description
1 polymer ?
#
loop_
_entity_poly.entity_id
_entity_poly.type
_entity_poly.pdbx_seq_one_letter_code
_entity_poly.pdbx_strand_id
1 'polypeptide(L)'
;MSPRKLSLFVLLLGLIVCHTQTSFASHRTYTVNDQISLSEISIQLYGKPEQWKEIAQYNHLKRPYRIRIGQILKLKHKPTLSEAEGNAALLALWRNRFGLNLQSAPVVSLEDAMKASEALKKAELTPAAISSESNFKQGLGFYQQRNYKKAQLFFERARKSNPDSYPTWFYEINCLKAQHRFSGARELAHQLILSHSELASMPALSESALNHFSENGSE
;
A
#
# COMPACT_ATOMS: atom_id res chain seq x y z
N MET A 1 -61.07 41.99 55.42
CA MET A 1 -59.78 42.44 55.99
C MET A 1 -58.67 42.10 55.00
N SER A 2 -57.92 43.10 54.56
CA SER A 2 -56.71 43.06 53.69
C SER A 2 -55.56 42.25 54.38
N PRO A 3 -54.42 41.82 53.77
CA PRO A 3 -53.75 42.50 52.63
C PRO A 3 -52.73 41.73 51.71
N ARG A 4 -52.12 42.51 50.80
CA ARG A 4 -50.71 42.49 50.27
C ARG A 4 -50.34 41.79 48.91
N LYS A 5 -50.17 42.66 47.90
CA LYS A 5 -49.09 42.84 46.87
C LYS A 5 -48.15 41.69 46.47
N LEU A 6 -47.98 41.48 45.15
CA LEU A 6 -46.75 41.05 44.42
C LEU A 6 -46.96 41.49 42.94
N SER A 7 -46.30 42.49 42.34
CA SER A 7 -44.89 42.72 41.95
C SER A 7 -44.30 41.74 40.91
N LEU A 8 -43.90 42.34 39.78
CA LEU A 8 -42.81 41.99 38.86
C LEU A 8 -42.90 40.70 38.02
N PHE A 9 -43.18 40.87 36.71
CA PHE A 9 -42.70 39.96 35.67
C PHE A 9 -41.56 40.66 34.92
N VAL A 10 -40.34 40.18 35.15
CA VAL A 10 -39.08 40.70 34.59
C VAL A 10 -38.88 40.15 33.18
N LEU A 11 -38.54 41.06 32.26
CA LEU A 11 -38.09 40.83 30.89
C LEU A 11 -36.96 39.78 30.82
N LEU A 12 -37.16 38.76 30.00
CA LEU A 12 -36.17 37.73 29.67
C LEU A 12 -35.22 38.29 28.60
N LEU A 13 -34.06 38.78 29.04
CA LEU A 13 -32.93 39.16 28.18
C LEU A 13 -32.09 37.91 27.84
N GLY A 14 -31.71 37.82 26.58
CA GLY A 14 -31.16 36.63 25.96
C GLY A 14 -29.75 36.27 26.40
N LEU A 15 -29.47 34.98 26.33
CA LEU A 15 -28.13 34.41 26.34
C LEU A 15 -28.07 33.38 25.21
N ILE A 16 -27.75 33.86 24.00
CA ILE A 16 -27.26 33.00 22.92
C ILE A 16 -25.82 32.68 23.30
N VAL A 17 -25.62 31.52 23.91
CA VAL A 17 -24.27 30.98 24.12
C VAL A 17 -23.76 30.51 22.77
N CYS A 18 -23.08 31.42 22.07
CA CYS A 18 -22.32 31.12 20.86
C CYS A 18 -21.16 30.20 21.25
N HIS A 19 -21.38 28.89 21.17
CA HIS A 19 -20.30 27.92 21.25
C HIS A 19 -19.48 28.10 19.98
N THR A 20 -18.29 28.70 20.13
CA THR A 20 -17.26 28.64 19.12
C THR A 20 -16.87 27.17 18.96
N GLN A 21 -17.41 26.52 17.93
CA GLN A 21 -16.94 25.21 17.52
C GLN A 21 -15.48 25.38 17.07
N THR A 22 -14.55 25.00 17.94
CA THR A 22 -13.16 24.78 17.57
C THR A 22 -13.13 23.71 16.48
N SER A 23 -12.96 24.16 15.23
CA SER A 23 -12.73 23.29 14.09
C SER A 23 -11.40 22.56 14.32
N PHE A 24 -11.47 21.29 14.71
CA PHE A 24 -10.30 20.42 14.66
C PHE A 24 -9.89 20.29 13.19
N ALA A 25 -8.72 20.84 12.85
CA ALA A 25 -8.10 20.61 11.55
C ALA A 25 -7.99 19.10 11.33
N SER A 26 -8.81 18.57 10.42
CA SER A 26 -8.82 17.17 10.03
C SER A 26 -7.40 16.73 9.69
N HIS A 27 -6.87 15.75 10.44
CA HIS A 27 -5.47 15.37 10.43
C HIS A 27 -5.02 14.93 9.02
N ARG A 28 -4.15 15.73 8.40
CA ARG A 28 -3.47 15.46 7.13
C ARG A 28 -2.23 14.62 7.39
N THR A 29 -2.36 13.40 7.86
CA THR A 29 -1.21 12.54 8.20
C THR A 29 -1.23 11.25 7.41
N TYR A 30 -0.06 10.72 7.11
CA TYR A 30 0.13 9.41 6.48
C TYR A 30 1.00 8.54 7.37
N THR A 31 0.49 7.38 7.78
CA THR A 31 1.30 6.38 8.47
C THR A 31 1.98 5.50 7.44
N VAL A 32 3.30 5.52 7.40
CA VAL A 32 4.09 4.64 6.53
C VAL A 32 3.74 3.19 6.85
N ASN A 33 3.05 2.50 5.96
CA ASN A 33 2.50 1.15 6.22
C ASN A 33 3.18 0.07 5.36
N ASP A 34 4.08 0.47 4.47
CA ASP A 34 4.79 -0.36 3.50
C ASP A 34 6.26 0.07 3.37
N GLN A 35 7.02 -0.68 2.59
CA GLN A 35 8.44 -0.38 2.29
C GLN A 35 8.59 0.42 0.98
N ILE A 36 7.63 1.28 0.65
CA ILE A 36 7.75 2.14 -0.52
C ILE A 36 8.53 3.41 -0.16
N SER A 37 9.19 3.99 -1.14
CA SER A 37 9.97 5.21 -0.99
C SER A 37 9.08 6.44 -0.79
N LEU A 38 9.66 7.55 -0.32
CA LEU A 38 8.93 8.81 -0.16
C LEU A 38 8.36 9.35 -1.49
N SER A 39 9.00 9.03 -2.62
CA SER A 39 8.51 9.34 -3.97
C SER A 39 7.32 8.48 -4.37
N GLU A 40 7.32 7.20 -3.98
CA GLU A 40 6.17 6.31 -4.20
C GLU A 40 4.98 6.70 -3.33
N ILE A 41 5.21 7.10 -2.06
CA ILE A 41 4.17 7.72 -1.23
C ILE A 41 3.60 8.96 -1.92
N SER A 42 4.46 9.81 -2.52
CA SER A 42 3.97 11.02 -3.18
C SER A 42 3.17 10.73 -4.45
N ILE A 43 3.49 9.67 -5.19
CA ILE A 43 2.65 9.17 -6.29
C ILE A 43 1.33 8.62 -5.75
N GLN A 44 1.36 7.80 -4.71
CA GLN A 44 0.16 7.19 -4.14
C GLN A 44 -0.83 8.26 -3.63
N LEU A 45 -0.32 9.34 -3.02
CA LEU A 45 -1.17 10.40 -2.47
C LEU A 45 -1.58 11.47 -3.47
N TYR A 46 -0.70 11.79 -4.43
CA TYR A 46 -0.84 12.98 -5.27
C TYR A 46 -0.70 12.71 -6.77
N GLY A 47 -0.33 11.50 -7.18
CA GLY A 47 -0.03 11.14 -8.57
C GLY A 47 1.27 11.75 -9.10
N LYS A 48 2.08 12.40 -8.22
CA LYS A 48 3.25 13.19 -8.62
C LYS A 48 4.51 12.72 -7.89
N PRO A 49 5.51 12.16 -8.59
CA PRO A 49 6.71 11.64 -7.97
C PRO A 49 7.61 12.71 -7.36
N GLU A 50 7.42 14.00 -7.64
CA GLU A 50 8.23 15.12 -7.15
C GLU A 50 7.75 15.66 -5.79
N GLN A 51 6.50 15.36 -5.42
CA GLN A 51 5.86 15.95 -4.24
C GLN A 51 6.45 15.40 -2.91
N TRP A 52 7.26 14.35 -2.98
CA TRP A 52 8.09 13.87 -1.87
C TRP A 52 8.97 14.95 -1.24
N LYS A 53 9.45 15.93 -2.02
CA LYS A 53 10.30 17.01 -1.50
C LYS A 53 9.55 17.86 -0.47
N GLU A 54 8.29 18.14 -0.77
CA GLU A 54 7.42 18.89 0.13
C GLU A 54 7.10 18.07 1.38
N ILE A 55 6.82 16.77 1.22
CA ILE A 55 6.65 15.85 2.35
C ILE A 55 7.91 15.84 3.21
N ALA A 56 9.10 15.73 2.60
CA ALA A 56 10.37 15.73 3.32
C ALA A 56 10.60 17.03 4.10
N GLN A 57 10.41 18.17 3.45
CA GLN A 57 10.58 19.49 4.07
C GLN A 57 9.61 19.69 5.25
N TYR A 58 8.33 19.35 5.05
CA TYR A 58 7.30 19.53 6.07
C TYR A 58 7.48 18.61 7.28
N ASN A 59 8.20 17.50 7.10
CA ASN A 59 8.56 16.55 8.15
C ASN A 59 10.01 16.72 8.64
N HIS A 60 10.72 17.77 8.21
CA HIS A 60 12.12 18.03 8.55
C HIS A 60 13.05 16.83 8.29
N LEU A 61 12.75 16.02 7.28
CA LEU A 61 13.57 14.88 6.89
C LEU A 61 14.86 15.41 6.25
N LYS A 62 15.99 15.02 6.83
CA LYS A 62 17.33 15.32 6.28
C LYS A 62 17.76 14.19 5.37
N ARG A 63 18.67 14.49 4.43
CA ARG A 63 19.35 13.47 3.62
C ARG A 63 19.92 12.39 4.56
N PRO A 64 19.75 11.09 4.25
CA PRO A 64 19.26 10.51 3.00
C PRO A 64 17.72 10.31 2.91
N TYR A 65 16.93 11.11 3.63
CA TYR A 65 15.45 11.12 3.62
C TYR A 65 14.83 9.76 3.98
N ARG A 66 15.45 9.05 4.94
CA ARG A 66 14.97 7.75 5.42
C ARG A 66 13.63 7.92 6.12
N ILE A 67 12.69 7.08 5.74
CA ILE A 67 11.41 6.86 6.42
C ILE A 67 11.36 5.43 6.96
N ARG A 68 10.58 5.21 8.02
CA ARG A 68 10.43 3.88 8.64
C ARG A 68 8.95 3.49 8.70
N ILE A 69 8.66 2.20 8.56
CA ILE A 69 7.30 1.67 8.73
C ILE A 69 6.78 2.04 10.13
N GLY A 70 5.60 2.61 10.19
CA GLY A 70 4.94 3.14 11.40
C GLY A 70 5.20 4.63 11.63
N GLN A 71 6.12 5.25 10.89
CA GLN A 71 6.34 6.69 10.97
C GLN A 71 5.12 7.45 10.46
N ILE A 72 4.67 8.44 11.24
CA ILE A 72 3.57 9.32 10.86
C ILE A 72 4.16 10.55 10.16
N LEU A 73 3.89 10.67 8.86
CA LEU A 73 4.26 11.82 8.05
C LEU A 73 3.14 12.85 8.11
N LYS A 74 3.48 14.09 8.44
CA LYS A 74 2.62 15.27 8.30
C LYS A 74 2.55 15.66 6.83
N LEU A 75 1.35 15.86 6.33
CA LEU A 75 1.10 16.28 4.96
C LEU A 75 0.63 17.74 4.97
N LYS A 76 1.29 18.56 4.17
CA LYS A 76 0.87 19.96 4.01
C LYS A 76 -0.47 20.06 3.30
N HIS A 77 -0.71 19.19 2.32
CA HIS A 77 -1.94 19.16 1.51
C HIS A 77 -2.71 17.86 1.73
N LYS A 78 -4.04 17.94 1.65
CA LYS A 78 -4.89 16.76 1.63
C LYS A 78 -4.51 15.89 0.41
N PRO A 79 -4.42 14.55 0.55
CA PRO A 79 -4.27 13.66 -0.60
C PRO A 79 -5.28 13.99 -1.69
N THR A 80 -4.82 14.05 -2.94
CA THR A 80 -5.70 14.34 -4.08
C THR A 80 -6.27 13.08 -4.70
N LEU A 81 -5.61 11.93 -4.49
CA LEU A 81 -6.09 10.63 -4.89
C LEU A 81 -6.79 9.92 -3.74
N SER A 82 -7.84 9.18 -4.04
CA SER A 82 -8.34 8.12 -3.16
C SER A 82 -7.31 6.99 -3.04
N GLU A 83 -7.46 6.13 -2.03
CA GLU A 83 -6.56 4.98 -1.85
C GLU A 83 -6.53 4.07 -3.08
N ALA A 84 -7.69 3.81 -3.70
CA ALA A 84 -7.79 2.99 -4.90
C ALA A 84 -7.07 3.61 -6.10
N GLU A 85 -7.27 4.91 -6.34
CA GLU A 85 -6.61 5.65 -7.43
C GLU A 85 -5.09 5.73 -7.20
N GLY A 86 -4.67 5.96 -5.96
CA GLY A 86 -3.26 5.99 -5.55
C GLY A 86 -2.56 4.66 -5.79
N ASN A 87 -3.19 3.55 -5.38
CA ASN A 87 -2.68 2.20 -5.61
C ASN A 87 -2.62 1.88 -7.11
N ALA A 88 -3.63 2.30 -7.88
CA ALA A 88 -3.63 2.13 -9.33
C ALA A 88 -2.51 2.94 -10.01
N ALA A 89 -2.26 4.17 -9.58
CA ALA A 89 -1.16 5.01 -10.09
C ALA A 89 0.22 4.41 -9.75
N LEU A 90 0.38 3.87 -8.54
CA LEU A 90 1.60 3.19 -8.13
C LEU A 90 1.84 1.91 -8.95
N LEU A 91 0.79 1.12 -9.17
CA LEU A 91 0.84 -0.05 -10.05
C LEU A 91 1.18 0.33 -11.49
N ALA A 92 0.59 1.39 -12.03
CA ALA A 92 0.90 1.88 -13.38
C ALA A 92 2.36 2.36 -13.50
N LEU A 93 2.86 3.07 -12.48
CA LEU A 93 4.27 3.46 -12.40
C LEU A 93 5.18 2.23 -12.40
N TRP A 94 4.90 1.24 -11.57
CA TRP A 94 5.68 0.00 -11.55
C TRP A 94 5.60 -0.73 -12.89
N ARG A 95 4.42 -0.80 -13.51
CA ARG A 95 4.29 -1.39 -14.85
C ARG A 95 5.17 -0.69 -15.87
N ASN A 96 5.12 0.63 -15.94
CA ASN A 96 5.94 1.37 -16.88
C ASN A 96 7.44 1.25 -16.55
N ARG A 97 7.83 1.47 -15.29
CA ARG A 97 9.22 1.41 -14.80
C ARG A 97 9.86 0.04 -15.06
N PHE A 98 9.07 -1.02 -14.98
CA PHE A 98 9.55 -2.39 -15.09
C PHE A 98 9.14 -3.07 -16.39
N GLY A 99 8.61 -2.33 -17.39
CA GLY A 99 8.25 -2.89 -18.69
C GLY A 99 7.04 -3.85 -18.68
N LEU A 100 6.21 -3.83 -17.64
CA LEU A 100 5.02 -4.68 -17.48
C LEU A 100 3.79 -4.13 -18.21
N ASN A 101 3.99 -3.27 -19.22
CA ASN A 101 2.92 -2.92 -20.15
C ASN A 101 2.63 -4.18 -20.97
N LEU A 102 1.68 -4.98 -20.49
CA LEU A 102 0.97 -5.95 -21.31
C LEU A 102 0.46 -5.16 -22.52
N GLN A 103 1.17 -5.19 -23.65
CA GLN A 103 0.57 -4.85 -24.93
C GLN A 103 -0.74 -5.63 -24.96
N SER A 104 -1.83 -4.91 -25.21
CA SER A 104 -3.19 -5.45 -25.28
C SER A 104 -3.12 -6.89 -25.78
N ALA A 105 -3.39 -7.84 -24.88
CA ALA A 105 -3.51 -9.24 -25.24
C ALA A 105 -4.39 -9.28 -26.51
N PRO A 106 -4.02 -10.09 -27.51
CA PRO A 106 -4.75 -10.11 -28.78
C PRO A 106 -6.24 -10.22 -28.46
N VAL A 107 -7.08 -9.43 -29.14
CA VAL A 107 -8.53 -9.43 -28.93
C VAL A 107 -9.04 -10.83 -29.23
N VAL A 108 -9.08 -11.66 -28.19
CA VAL A 108 -9.69 -12.97 -28.18
C VAL A 108 -11.18 -12.72 -28.44
N SER A 109 -11.76 -13.44 -29.40
CA SER A 109 -13.16 -13.27 -29.78
C SER A 109 -14.06 -13.33 -28.55
N LEU A 110 -15.19 -12.60 -28.57
CA LEU A 110 -16.10 -12.55 -27.40
C LEU A 110 -16.52 -13.97 -26.96
N GLU A 111 -16.61 -14.91 -27.90
CA GLU A 111 -16.93 -16.32 -27.66
C GLU A 111 -15.79 -17.11 -27.01
N ASP A 112 -14.54 -16.86 -27.41
CA ASP A 112 -13.37 -17.49 -26.78
C ASP A 112 -13.12 -16.91 -25.38
N ALA A 113 -13.37 -15.61 -25.19
CA ALA A 113 -13.34 -14.96 -23.89
C ALA A 113 -14.47 -15.46 -22.97
N MET A 114 -15.67 -15.70 -23.51
CA MET A 114 -16.79 -16.28 -22.78
C MET A 114 -16.53 -17.74 -22.40
N LYS A 115 -15.99 -18.56 -23.32
CA LYS A 115 -15.56 -19.93 -23.02
C LYS A 115 -14.44 -19.98 -21.98
N ALA A 116 -13.47 -19.08 -22.06
CA ALA A 116 -12.42 -18.95 -21.05
C ALA A 116 -13.01 -18.52 -19.69
N SER A 117 -13.99 -17.61 -19.67
CA SER A 117 -14.68 -17.17 -18.45
C SER A 117 -15.54 -18.28 -17.83
N GLU A 118 -16.20 -19.12 -18.63
CA GLU A 118 -16.96 -20.28 -18.15
C GLU A 118 -16.04 -21.40 -17.68
N ALA A 119 -14.89 -21.61 -18.35
CA ALA A 119 -13.86 -22.55 -17.89
C ALA A 119 -13.24 -22.09 -16.55
N LEU A 120 -13.01 -20.78 -16.38
CA LEU A 120 -12.58 -20.18 -15.11
C LEU A 120 -13.65 -20.34 -14.02
N LYS A 121 -14.92 -20.06 -14.32
CA LYS A 121 -16.04 -20.22 -13.40
C LYS A 121 -16.29 -21.68 -13.00
N LYS A 122 -15.99 -22.63 -13.89
CA LYS A 122 -16.04 -24.07 -13.61
C LYS A 122 -14.85 -24.53 -12.75
N ALA A 123 -13.69 -23.86 -12.85
CA ALA A 123 -12.53 -24.09 -11.99
C ALA A 123 -12.70 -23.48 -10.58
N GLU A 124 -13.44 -22.36 -10.47
CA GLU A 124 -13.81 -21.66 -9.22
C GLU A 124 -14.66 -22.50 -8.25
N LEU A 125 -15.28 -23.60 -8.70
CA LEU A 125 -16.15 -24.45 -7.88
C LEU A 125 -15.40 -25.47 -6.99
N THR A 126 -14.06 -25.51 -7.05
CA THR A 126 -13.28 -26.37 -6.14
C THR A 126 -12.84 -25.58 -4.90
N PRO A 127 -12.91 -26.15 -3.68
CA PRO A 127 -12.45 -25.47 -2.45
C PRO A 127 -10.96 -25.09 -2.42
N ALA A 128 -10.19 -25.47 -3.45
CA ALA A 128 -8.79 -25.11 -3.65
C ALA A 128 -8.59 -23.80 -4.45
N ALA A 129 -9.65 -23.26 -5.06
CA ALA A 129 -9.58 -22.07 -5.91
C ALA A 129 -9.79 -20.76 -5.12
N ILE A 130 -8.96 -20.52 -4.12
CA ILE A 130 -8.72 -19.11 -3.73
C ILE A 130 -7.95 -18.53 -4.92
N SER A 131 -8.59 -17.70 -5.74
CA SER A 131 -7.95 -17.08 -6.92
C SER A 131 -6.62 -16.44 -6.54
N SER A 132 -5.63 -16.44 -7.46
CA SER A 132 -4.33 -15.80 -7.22
C SER A 132 -4.49 -14.39 -6.62
N GLU A 133 -5.48 -13.64 -7.11
CA GLU A 133 -5.86 -12.32 -6.61
C GLU A 133 -6.37 -12.34 -5.16
N SER A 134 -7.22 -13.30 -4.81
CA SER A 134 -7.72 -13.44 -3.43
C SER A 134 -6.61 -13.84 -2.46
N ASN A 135 -5.72 -14.76 -2.85
CA ASN A 135 -4.54 -15.09 -2.07
C ASN A 135 -3.62 -13.88 -1.92
N PHE A 136 -3.41 -13.11 -2.98
CA PHE A 136 -2.62 -11.88 -2.93
C PHE A 136 -3.21 -10.85 -1.95
N LYS A 137 -4.52 -10.59 -2.01
CA LYS A 137 -5.22 -9.70 -1.07
C LYS A 137 -5.10 -10.16 0.38
N GLN A 138 -5.27 -11.45 0.64
CA GLN A 138 -5.07 -12.00 1.99
C GLN A 138 -3.61 -11.86 2.45
N GLY A 139 -2.66 -12.11 1.56
CA GLY A 139 -1.24 -11.87 1.79
C GLY A 139 -0.95 -10.43 2.20
N LEU A 140 -1.50 -9.45 1.48
CA LEU A 140 -1.38 -8.03 1.83
C LEU A 140 -1.97 -7.71 3.20
N GLY A 141 -3.14 -8.27 3.54
CA GLY A 141 -3.74 -8.10 4.86
C GLY A 141 -2.83 -8.58 6.00
N PHE A 142 -2.22 -9.77 5.85
CA PHE A 142 -1.25 -10.25 6.84
C PHE A 142 0.06 -9.48 6.82
N TYR A 143 0.49 -8.99 5.65
CA TYR A 143 1.69 -8.18 5.49
C TYR A 143 1.57 -6.86 6.26
N GLN A 144 0.42 -6.18 6.15
CA GLN A 144 0.10 -4.96 6.90
C GLN A 144 0.08 -5.21 8.42
N GLN A 145 -0.38 -6.39 8.84
CA GLN A 145 -0.32 -6.82 10.25
C GLN A 145 1.09 -7.22 10.71
N ARG A 146 2.11 -7.09 9.85
CA ARG A 146 3.49 -7.56 10.07
C ARG A 146 3.59 -9.07 10.35
N ASN A 147 2.54 -9.82 10.00
CA ASN A 147 2.55 -11.27 10.09
C ASN A 147 3.20 -11.84 8.82
N TYR A 148 4.50 -11.59 8.67
CA TYR A 148 5.24 -11.91 7.45
C TYR A 148 5.25 -13.41 7.13
N LYS A 149 5.18 -14.27 8.15
CA LYS A 149 5.12 -15.72 7.96
C LYS A 149 3.80 -16.16 7.31
N LYS A 150 2.66 -15.62 7.77
CA LYS A 150 1.36 -15.88 7.11
C LYS A 150 1.28 -15.20 5.75
N ALA A 151 1.74 -13.95 5.65
CA ALA A 151 1.76 -13.21 4.39
C ALA A 151 2.53 -13.97 3.30
N GLN A 152 3.73 -14.49 3.64
CA GLN A 152 4.54 -15.30 2.75
C GLN A 152 3.77 -16.51 2.19
N LEU A 153 3.04 -17.25 3.05
CA LEU A 153 2.26 -18.41 2.62
C LEU A 153 1.21 -18.04 1.56
N PHE A 154 0.54 -16.90 1.74
CA PHE A 154 -0.46 -16.43 0.79
C PHE A 154 0.17 -15.92 -0.51
N PHE A 155 1.31 -15.23 -0.44
CA PHE A 155 2.04 -14.82 -1.64
C PHE A 155 2.62 -16.00 -2.42
N GLU A 156 3.11 -17.04 -1.73
CA GLU A 156 3.57 -18.27 -2.37
C GLU A 156 2.42 -18.97 -3.11
N ARG A 157 1.23 -19.04 -2.49
CA ARG A 157 0.02 -19.59 -3.14
C ARG A 157 -0.39 -18.77 -4.35
N ALA A 158 -0.36 -17.44 -4.24
CA ALA A 158 -0.65 -16.55 -5.35
C ALA A 158 0.37 -16.75 -6.49
N ARG A 159 1.67 -16.79 -6.19
CA ARG A 159 2.75 -17.02 -7.16
C ARG A 159 2.63 -18.38 -7.84
N LYS A 160 2.34 -19.46 -7.10
CA LYS A 160 2.15 -20.80 -7.70
C LYS A 160 0.95 -20.83 -8.64
N SER A 161 -0.09 -20.07 -8.33
CA SER A 161 -1.28 -19.96 -9.18
C SER A 161 -1.06 -19.04 -10.38
N ASN A 162 -0.21 -18.03 -10.27
CA ASN A 162 0.15 -17.11 -11.35
C ASN A 162 1.64 -16.70 -11.26
N PRO A 163 2.54 -17.52 -11.85
CA PRO A 163 3.98 -17.28 -11.78
C PRO A 163 4.43 -16.01 -12.48
N ASP A 164 3.66 -15.46 -13.41
CA ASP A 164 4.01 -14.24 -14.15
C ASP A 164 3.66 -12.96 -13.35
N SER A 165 3.04 -13.12 -12.18
CA SER A 165 2.65 -11.99 -11.33
C SER A 165 3.82 -11.50 -10.48
N TYR A 166 4.63 -10.57 -11.01
CA TYR A 166 5.75 -9.96 -10.30
C TYR A 166 5.46 -9.44 -8.89
N PRO A 167 4.30 -8.80 -8.61
CA PRO A 167 4.00 -8.37 -7.24
C PRO A 167 4.06 -9.52 -6.24
N THR A 168 3.59 -10.72 -6.60
CA THR A 168 3.61 -11.87 -5.70
C THR A 168 5.04 -12.25 -5.31
N TRP A 169 5.97 -12.28 -6.28
CA TRP A 169 7.39 -12.50 -6.02
C TRP A 169 8.00 -11.42 -5.13
N PHE A 170 7.79 -10.14 -5.45
CA PHE A 170 8.35 -9.04 -4.67
C PHE A 170 7.87 -9.03 -3.23
N TYR A 171 6.57 -9.22 -3.01
CA TYR A 171 6.02 -9.28 -1.66
C TYR A 171 6.50 -10.53 -0.90
N GLU A 172 6.69 -11.67 -1.56
CA GLU A 172 7.28 -12.87 -0.95
C GLU A 172 8.76 -12.65 -0.57
N ILE A 173 9.57 -12.06 -1.46
CA ILE A 173 10.97 -11.66 -1.21
C ILE A 173 11.04 -10.69 -0.03
N ASN A 174 10.15 -9.70 0.02
CA ASN A 174 10.08 -8.74 1.13
C ASN A 174 9.68 -9.42 2.44
N CYS A 175 8.76 -10.38 2.43
CA CYS A 175 8.43 -11.18 3.61
C CYS A 175 9.64 -11.97 4.12
N LEU A 176 10.44 -12.53 3.22
CA LEU A 176 11.66 -13.26 3.58
C LEU A 176 12.72 -12.33 4.20
N LYS A 177 12.93 -11.15 3.61
CA LYS A 177 13.83 -10.11 4.16
C LYS A 177 13.38 -9.63 5.54
N ALA A 178 12.08 -9.38 5.72
CA ALA A 178 11.51 -8.97 7.00
C ALA A 178 11.63 -10.05 8.09
N GLN A 179 11.77 -11.32 7.69
CA GLN A 179 12.04 -12.46 8.57
C GLN A 179 13.55 -12.76 8.73
N HIS A 180 14.45 -11.91 8.21
CA HIS A 180 15.90 -12.14 8.18
C HIS A 180 16.34 -13.40 7.41
N ARG A 181 15.47 -13.94 6.54
CA ARG A 181 15.74 -15.12 5.71
C ARG A 181 16.37 -14.71 4.37
N PHE A 182 17.55 -14.11 4.42
CA PHE A 182 18.20 -13.52 3.25
C PHE A 182 18.58 -14.55 2.18
N SER A 183 19.01 -15.75 2.57
CA SER A 183 19.30 -16.84 1.63
C SER A 183 18.07 -17.21 0.79
N GLY A 184 16.90 -17.33 1.42
CA GLY A 184 15.65 -17.59 0.72
C GLY A 184 15.23 -16.42 -0.18
N ALA A 185 15.45 -15.18 0.26
CA ALA A 185 15.17 -14.00 -0.55
C ALA A 185 16.04 -13.95 -1.81
N ARG A 186 17.32 -14.31 -1.71
CA ARG A 186 18.25 -14.40 -2.85
C ARG A 186 17.85 -15.49 -3.82
N GLU A 187 17.56 -16.68 -3.31
CA GLU A 187 17.13 -17.80 -4.16
C GLU A 187 15.88 -17.43 -4.95
N LEU A 188 14.89 -16.83 -4.28
CA LEU A 188 13.65 -16.44 -4.93
C LEU A 188 13.84 -15.29 -5.93
N ALA A 189 14.72 -14.33 -5.63
CA ALA A 189 15.12 -13.28 -6.57
C ALA A 189 15.86 -13.85 -7.79
N HIS A 190 16.75 -14.82 -7.59
CA HIS A 190 17.47 -15.50 -8.67
C HIS A 190 16.50 -16.29 -9.55
N GLN A 191 15.56 -17.04 -8.98
CA GLN A 191 14.50 -17.71 -9.74
C GLN A 191 13.66 -16.74 -10.56
N LEU A 192 13.35 -15.58 -9.99
CA LEU A 192 12.65 -14.53 -10.71
C LEU A 192 13.48 -13.99 -11.88
N ILE A 193 14.76 -13.70 -11.68
CA ILE A 193 15.66 -13.21 -12.74
C ILE A 193 15.90 -14.28 -13.82
N LEU A 194 15.99 -15.56 -13.46
CA LEU A 194 16.14 -16.65 -14.41
C LEU A 194 14.92 -16.81 -15.31
N SER A 195 13.72 -16.64 -14.74
CA SER A 195 12.47 -16.68 -15.51
C SER A 195 12.22 -15.38 -16.28
N HIS A 196 12.78 -14.26 -15.83
CA HIS A 196 12.54 -12.92 -16.36
C HIS A 196 13.85 -12.11 -16.38
N SER A 197 14.69 -12.41 -17.37
CA SER A 197 16.06 -11.87 -17.48
C SER A 197 16.13 -10.34 -17.54
N GLU A 198 15.05 -9.68 -17.98
CA GLU A 198 14.89 -8.22 -18.00
C GLU A 198 14.93 -7.59 -16.61
N LEU A 199 14.68 -8.38 -15.56
CA LEU A 199 14.68 -7.92 -14.17
C LEU A 199 16.08 -7.92 -13.55
N ALA A 200 17.10 -8.47 -14.23
CA ALA A 200 18.47 -8.56 -13.71
C ALA A 200 19.07 -7.21 -13.32
N SER A 201 18.70 -6.13 -14.02
CA SER A 201 19.17 -4.77 -13.73
C SER A 201 18.38 -4.05 -12.63
N MET A 202 17.40 -4.70 -11.99
CA MET A 202 16.58 -4.07 -10.96
C MET A 202 17.37 -3.86 -9.66
N PRO A 203 17.46 -2.63 -9.14
CA PRO A 203 18.15 -2.36 -7.88
C PRO A 203 17.57 -3.15 -6.70
N ALA A 204 16.25 -3.39 -6.67
CA ALA A 204 15.57 -4.11 -5.61
C ALA A 204 15.94 -5.61 -5.52
N LEU A 205 16.39 -6.19 -6.64
CA LEU A 205 16.83 -7.59 -6.74
C LEU A 205 18.36 -7.72 -6.76
N SER A 206 19.08 -6.60 -6.64
CA SER A 206 20.54 -6.62 -6.56
C SER A 206 21.01 -7.33 -5.29
N GLU A 207 22.16 -8.01 -5.39
CA GLU A 207 22.88 -8.61 -4.25
C GLU A 207 22.93 -7.65 -3.05
N SER A 208 23.31 -6.39 -3.27
CA SER A 208 23.40 -5.39 -2.21
C SER A 208 22.05 -5.09 -1.54
N ALA A 209 20.96 -5.00 -2.29
CA ALA A 209 19.61 -4.79 -1.75
C ALA A 209 19.07 -6.01 -0.99
N LEU A 210 19.54 -7.21 -1.34
CA LEU A 210 19.22 -8.46 -0.64
C LEU A 210 20.08 -8.64 0.62
N ASN A 211 21.24 -7.95 0.70
CA ASN A 211 22.23 -8.06 1.78
C ASN A 211 22.19 -6.92 2.80
N HIS A 212 21.54 -5.78 2.49
CA HIS A 212 21.59 -4.54 3.30
C HIS A 212 21.14 -4.66 4.78
N PHE A 213 20.53 -5.78 5.19
CA PHE A 213 20.14 -6.03 6.59
C PHE A 213 21.02 -7.08 7.30
N SER A 214 21.99 -7.69 6.60
CA SER A 214 22.92 -8.67 7.17
C SER A 214 24.06 -8.00 7.96
N GLU A 215 24.42 -6.75 7.66
CA GLU A 215 25.61 -6.09 8.22
C GLU A 215 25.34 -5.32 9.53
N ASN A 216 24.07 -5.20 9.97
CA ASN A 216 23.71 -4.50 11.21
C ASN A 216 23.20 -5.44 12.32
N GLY A 217 23.48 -6.75 12.21
CA GLY A 217 22.87 -7.77 13.08
C GLY A 217 23.83 -8.85 13.61
N SER A 218 25.13 -8.59 13.58
CA SER A 218 26.12 -9.42 14.26
C SER A 218 26.90 -8.58 15.26
N GLU A 219 26.26 -8.31 16.40
CA GLU A 219 26.91 -8.15 17.70
C GLU A 219 26.30 -9.17 18.66
#